data_AF-A0A7W7N4N0-F1
#
_entry.id   AF-A0A7W7N4N0-F1
#
_cell.length_a   1.000
_cell.length_b   1.000
_cell.length_c   1.000
_cell.angle_alpha   90.00
_cell.angle_beta   90.00
_cell.angle_gamma   90.00
#
_symmetry.space_group_name_H-M   'P 1'
#
loop_
_entity.id
_entity.type
_entity.pdbx_description
1 polymer ?
#
loop_
_entity_poly.entity_id
_entity_poly.type
_entity_poly.pdbx_seq_one_letter_code
_entity_poly.pdbx_strand_id
1 'polypeptide(L)'
;MRQLLMLSLFAALSLGLSHAAQAADAAPPPQVETWSLQQTGAVGSSIFLQDRAAARATDALLARFGGKPPEGLIGWIVVPNGEDQLVRFLVGEPTAPRPGYDIVVDKNGRAGAVIEATDTALTDDQAVRYFARNTAASGIGALRCAARYNAVVLDDPDSDGWLVWLLASTTDANKVPMGGHYRFHVSADGRTLEKREQLSGGCLDLDRRQAQQGGQTVGLMTNVIVAPQPLEVHVFLSLLNRLPIYVMAGDKLWAVQGGVIREVDTSKRR
;
A
#
# COMPACT_ATOMS: atom_id res chain seq x y z
N MET A 1 -42.29 27.07 -66.93
CA MET A 1 -42.84 26.06 -67.85
C MET A 1 -42.69 24.70 -67.16
N ARG A 2 -43.82 24.08 -66.76
CA ARG A 2 -44.06 22.64 -66.41
C ARG A 2 -43.04 21.93 -65.47
N GLN A 3 -43.39 21.11 -64.49
CA GLN A 3 -44.64 20.43 -64.13
C GLN A 3 -44.50 19.84 -62.71
N LEU A 4 -45.66 19.68 -62.06
CA LEU A 4 -45.92 18.92 -60.84
C LEU A 4 -45.30 17.51 -60.81
N LEU A 5 -45.00 16.99 -59.62
CA LEU A 5 -45.67 15.79 -59.10
C LEU A 5 -45.58 15.69 -57.57
N MET A 6 -46.74 15.74 -56.92
CA MET A 6 -47.00 15.38 -55.53
C MET A 6 -47.00 13.86 -55.36
N LEU A 7 -46.52 13.37 -54.21
CA LEU A 7 -47.08 12.16 -53.57
C LEU A 7 -46.93 12.25 -52.04
N SER A 8 -48.07 12.47 -51.41
CA SER A 8 -48.44 12.26 -50.00
C SER A 8 -48.30 10.76 -49.63
N LEU A 9 -48.30 10.25 -48.40
CA LEU A 9 -48.65 10.65 -47.03
C LEU A 9 -48.18 9.48 -46.12
N PHE A 10 -47.94 9.70 -44.82
CA PHE A 10 -48.28 8.86 -43.65
C PHE A 10 -47.29 9.13 -42.51
N ALA A 11 -47.66 10.04 -41.61
CA ALA A 11 -46.99 10.23 -40.33
C ALA A 11 -47.86 9.60 -39.23
N ALA A 12 -47.42 8.48 -38.67
CA ALA A 12 -48.01 7.88 -37.48
C ALA A 12 -47.36 8.51 -36.23
N LEU A 13 -48.14 9.27 -35.48
CA LEU A 13 -47.71 9.94 -34.26
C LEU A 13 -47.79 8.96 -33.08
N SER A 14 -46.66 8.42 -32.65
CA SER A 14 -46.56 7.60 -31.43
C SER A 14 -46.17 8.49 -30.24
N LEU A 15 -47.12 8.71 -29.33
CA LEU A 15 -46.91 9.36 -28.04
C LEU A 15 -46.21 8.37 -27.09
N GLY A 16 -44.87 8.41 -27.05
CA GLY A 16 -44.07 7.72 -26.06
C GLY A 16 -44.02 8.51 -24.74
N LEU A 17 -44.58 7.95 -23.67
CA LEU A 17 -44.43 8.42 -22.29
C LEU A 17 -42.98 8.19 -21.84
N SER A 18 -42.15 9.23 -21.91
CA SER A 18 -40.79 9.21 -21.35
C SER A 18 -40.86 9.19 -19.82
N HIS A 19 -40.64 8.01 -19.22
CA HIS A 19 -40.25 7.92 -17.81
C HIS A 19 -38.84 8.47 -17.68
N ALA A 20 -38.70 9.68 -17.13
CA ALA A 20 -37.41 10.19 -16.68
C ALA A 20 -36.97 9.35 -15.47
N ALA A 21 -36.09 8.37 -15.71
CA ALA A 21 -35.37 7.70 -14.64
C ALA A 21 -34.51 8.75 -13.92
N GLN A 22 -34.85 9.05 -12.67
CA GLN A 22 -33.98 9.81 -11.78
C GLN A 22 -32.75 8.96 -11.51
N ALA A 23 -31.63 9.34 -12.13
CA ALA A 23 -30.33 8.86 -11.73
C ALA A 23 -30.10 9.33 -10.29
N ALA A 24 -30.14 8.39 -9.34
CA ALA A 24 -29.61 8.65 -8.01
C ALA A 24 -28.12 9.01 -8.17
N ASP A 25 -27.66 10.05 -7.47
CA ASP A 25 -26.24 10.39 -7.31
C ASP A 25 -25.54 9.22 -6.61
N ALA A 26 -25.18 8.19 -7.39
CA ALA A 26 -24.32 7.12 -6.93
C ALA A 26 -22.92 7.70 -6.77
N ALA A 27 -22.34 7.56 -5.57
CA ALA A 27 -20.93 7.89 -5.37
C ALA A 27 -20.09 7.19 -6.45
N PRO A 28 -19.08 7.87 -7.02
CA PRO A 28 -18.22 7.25 -8.01
C PRO A 28 -17.64 5.94 -7.45
N PRO A 29 -17.51 4.90 -8.27
CA PRO A 29 -16.98 3.62 -7.81
C PRO A 29 -15.58 3.82 -7.22
N PRO A 30 -15.22 3.04 -6.19
CA PRO A 30 -13.88 3.11 -5.63
C PRO A 30 -12.83 2.87 -6.72
N GLN A 31 -11.78 3.69 -6.72
CA GLN A 31 -10.70 3.59 -7.70
C GLN A 31 -9.69 2.50 -7.33
N VAL A 32 -9.74 2.06 -6.07
CA VAL A 32 -8.94 0.96 -5.53
C VAL A 32 -9.84 -0.03 -4.81
N GLU A 33 -9.43 -1.27 -4.78
CA GLU A 33 -10.09 -2.34 -4.06
C GLU A 33 -10.09 -2.07 -2.55
N THR A 34 -11.19 -2.47 -1.92
CA THR A 34 -11.43 -2.24 -0.50
C THR A 34 -11.85 -3.54 0.16
N TRP A 35 -11.27 -3.83 1.31
CA TRP A 35 -11.65 -4.97 2.15
C TRP A 35 -12.57 -4.56 3.30
N SER A 36 -13.05 -5.54 4.07
CA SER A 36 -13.71 -5.25 5.34
C SER A 36 -12.77 -4.45 6.27
N LEU A 37 -13.30 -3.60 7.15
CA LEU A 37 -12.49 -2.81 8.09
C LEU A 37 -11.58 -3.69 8.96
N GLN A 38 -12.04 -4.89 9.32
CA GLN A 38 -11.26 -5.87 10.07
C GLN A 38 -10.06 -6.38 9.24
N GLN A 39 -10.29 -6.74 7.98
CA GLN A 39 -9.24 -7.20 7.08
C GLN A 39 -8.25 -6.07 6.77
N THR A 40 -8.73 -4.86 6.51
CA THR A 40 -7.88 -3.66 6.35
C THR A 40 -6.98 -3.43 7.57
N GLY A 41 -7.54 -3.58 8.77
CA GLY A 41 -6.79 -3.52 10.03
C GLY A 41 -5.72 -4.60 10.17
N ALA A 42 -6.05 -5.84 9.80
CA ALA A 42 -5.13 -6.97 9.85
C ALA A 42 -3.99 -6.81 8.83
N VAL A 43 -4.30 -6.50 7.57
CA VAL A 43 -3.31 -6.29 6.50
C VAL A 43 -2.39 -5.12 6.85
N GLY A 44 -2.94 -3.98 7.29
CA GLY A 44 -2.11 -2.84 7.68
C GLY A 44 -1.17 -3.14 8.87
N SER A 45 -1.59 -4.01 9.78
CA SER A 45 -0.74 -4.50 10.87
C SER A 45 0.37 -5.41 10.35
N SER A 46 0.07 -6.31 9.41
CA SER A 46 1.07 -7.15 8.73
C SER A 46 2.10 -6.33 7.96
N ILE A 47 1.66 -5.26 7.27
CA ILE A 47 2.55 -4.30 6.60
C ILE A 47 3.51 -3.67 7.61
N PHE A 48 2.99 -3.17 8.73
CA PHE A 48 3.82 -2.57 9.79
C PHE A 48 4.85 -3.56 10.35
N LEU A 49 4.45 -4.80 10.62
CA LEU A 49 5.36 -5.80 11.15
C LEU A 49 6.49 -6.11 10.16
N GLN A 50 6.16 -6.32 8.88
CA GLN A 50 7.14 -6.63 7.84
C GLN A 50 8.09 -5.48 7.54
N ASP A 51 7.56 -4.25 7.39
CA ASP A 51 8.37 -3.05 7.18
C ASP A 51 9.33 -2.79 8.35
N ARG A 52 8.82 -2.92 9.59
CA ARG A 52 9.64 -2.79 10.80
C ARG A 52 10.75 -3.84 10.85
N ALA A 53 10.47 -5.10 10.50
CA ALA A 53 11.50 -6.13 10.47
C ALA A 53 12.58 -5.83 9.43
N ALA A 54 12.19 -5.50 8.20
CA ALA A 54 13.12 -5.12 7.14
C ALA A 54 14.02 -3.94 7.55
N ALA A 55 13.44 -2.90 8.15
CA ALA A 55 14.19 -1.74 8.64
C ALA A 55 15.20 -2.15 9.73
N ARG A 56 14.77 -2.92 10.73
CA ARG A 56 15.61 -3.35 11.87
C ARG A 56 16.73 -4.29 11.45
N ALA A 57 16.45 -5.21 10.54
CA ALA A 57 17.46 -6.08 9.97
C ALA A 57 18.45 -5.29 9.09
N THR A 58 18.00 -4.26 8.38
CA THR A 58 18.86 -3.38 7.59
C THR A 58 19.81 -2.60 8.49
N ASP A 59 19.32 -2.02 9.58
CA ASP A 59 20.15 -1.35 10.59
C ASP A 59 21.24 -2.30 11.13
N ALA A 60 20.87 -3.54 11.48
CA ALA A 60 21.80 -4.54 11.99
C ALA A 60 22.86 -4.94 10.95
N LEU A 61 22.44 -5.15 9.69
CA LEU A 61 23.35 -5.48 8.60
C LEU A 61 24.34 -4.34 8.35
N LEU A 62 23.85 -3.11 8.20
CA LEU A 62 24.71 -1.95 7.98
C LEU A 62 25.68 -1.72 9.14
N ALA A 63 25.24 -1.91 10.39
CA ALA A 63 26.12 -1.83 11.55
C ALA A 63 27.28 -2.83 11.49
N ARG A 64 27.03 -4.08 11.05
CA ARG A 64 28.08 -5.09 10.85
C ARG A 64 29.09 -4.69 9.77
N PHE A 65 28.65 -3.97 8.74
CA PHE A 65 29.48 -3.57 7.58
C PHE A 65 29.89 -2.10 7.62
N GLY A 66 30.02 -1.49 8.81
CA GLY A 66 30.55 -0.14 8.98
C GLY A 66 29.70 0.96 8.34
N GLY A 67 28.38 0.78 8.33
CA GLY A 67 27.40 1.72 7.78
C GLY A 67 27.19 1.63 6.27
N LYS A 68 27.80 0.63 5.60
CA LYS A 68 27.68 0.43 4.15
C LYS A 68 27.03 -0.93 3.86
N PRO A 69 26.26 -1.06 2.78
CA PRO A 69 25.76 -2.36 2.35
C PRO A 69 26.96 -3.25 1.95
N PRO A 70 26.91 -4.57 2.24
CA PRO A 70 27.90 -5.51 1.74
C PRO A 70 27.90 -5.54 0.20
N GLU A 71 29.04 -5.90 -0.37
CA GLU A 71 29.20 -6.01 -1.83
C GLU A 71 28.23 -7.06 -2.41
N GLY A 72 27.70 -6.76 -3.60
CA GLY A 72 26.81 -7.66 -4.32
C GLY A 72 25.39 -7.77 -3.74
N LEU A 73 25.02 -6.96 -2.74
CA LEU A 73 23.66 -6.92 -2.20
C LEU A 73 22.65 -6.42 -3.27
N ILE A 74 21.61 -7.21 -3.52
CA ILE A 74 20.56 -6.93 -4.52
C ILE A 74 19.16 -6.79 -3.94
N GLY A 75 19.00 -6.93 -2.62
CA GLY A 75 17.74 -6.68 -1.92
C GLY A 75 17.54 -7.64 -0.75
N TRP A 76 16.29 -7.76 -0.29
CA TRP A 76 15.92 -8.62 0.83
C TRP A 76 14.51 -9.18 0.67
N ILE A 77 14.27 -10.36 1.23
CA ILE A 77 12.92 -10.88 1.43
C ILE A 77 12.65 -10.98 2.93
N VAL A 78 11.37 -10.92 3.29
CA VAL A 78 10.92 -11.20 4.65
C VAL A 78 10.05 -12.44 4.60
N VAL A 79 10.40 -13.43 5.41
CA VAL A 79 9.76 -14.74 5.46
C VAL A 79 9.19 -14.94 6.86
N PRO A 80 7.96 -15.47 7.00
CA PRO A 80 7.42 -15.87 8.30
C PRO A 80 8.34 -16.85 9.03
N ASN A 81 8.55 -16.65 10.34
CA ASN A 81 9.37 -17.52 11.18
C ASN A 81 8.71 -17.71 12.55
N GLY A 82 7.56 -18.40 12.57
CA GLY A 82 6.72 -18.49 13.79
C GLY A 82 6.12 -17.12 14.14
N GLU A 83 6.30 -16.68 15.38
CA GLU A 83 5.92 -15.32 15.80
C GLU A 83 6.93 -14.24 15.36
N ASP A 84 8.11 -14.67 14.89
CA ASP A 84 9.19 -13.81 14.45
C ASP A 84 9.22 -13.69 12.92
N GLN A 85 10.13 -12.87 12.40
CA GLN A 85 10.35 -12.72 10.96
C GLN A 85 11.81 -12.96 10.61
N LEU A 86 12.05 -13.80 9.61
CA LEU A 86 13.37 -13.94 9.00
C LEU A 86 13.50 -12.90 7.89
N VAL A 87 14.43 -11.97 8.04
CA VAL A 87 14.86 -11.10 6.95
C VAL A 87 16.10 -11.71 6.32
N ARG A 88 15.97 -12.11 5.06
CA ARG A 88 17.05 -12.68 4.25
C ARG A 88 17.49 -11.67 3.22
N PHE A 89 18.70 -11.16 3.37
CA PHE A 89 19.39 -10.32 2.40
C PHE A 89 19.97 -11.19 1.29
N LEU A 90 19.82 -10.71 0.06
CA LEU A 90 20.13 -11.45 -1.16
C LEU A 90 21.31 -10.84 -1.87
N VAL A 91 22.14 -11.70 -2.45
CA VAL A 91 23.34 -11.31 -3.22
C VAL A 91 23.34 -11.97 -4.60
N GLY A 92 24.19 -11.46 -5.49
CA GLY A 92 24.42 -12.04 -6.82
C GLY A 92 23.72 -11.26 -7.93
N GLU A 93 23.33 -11.95 -9.01
CA GLU A 93 22.67 -11.31 -10.14
C GLU A 93 21.16 -11.18 -9.90
N PRO A 94 20.51 -10.09 -10.35
CA PRO A 94 19.08 -9.89 -10.13
C PRO A 94 18.18 -11.01 -10.67
N THR A 95 18.62 -11.73 -11.70
CA THR A 95 17.90 -12.86 -12.31
C THR A 95 18.18 -14.21 -11.64
N ALA A 96 19.22 -14.29 -10.80
CA ALA A 96 19.65 -15.49 -10.08
C ALA A 96 20.07 -15.13 -8.63
N PRO A 97 19.13 -14.61 -7.82
CA PRO A 97 19.42 -14.19 -6.45
C PRO A 97 19.83 -15.40 -5.58
N ARG A 98 20.78 -15.18 -4.68
CA ARG A 98 21.20 -16.17 -3.68
C ARG A 98 21.07 -15.61 -2.26
N PRO A 99 20.82 -16.47 -1.25
CA PRO A 99 20.94 -16.09 0.15
C PRO A 99 22.33 -15.49 0.44
N GLY A 100 22.38 -14.38 1.16
CA GLY A 100 23.61 -13.73 1.61
C GLY A 100 23.69 -13.65 3.13
N TYR A 101 22.69 -13.03 3.75
CA TYR A 101 22.66 -12.85 5.20
C TYR A 101 21.25 -13.02 5.77
N ASP A 102 21.17 -13.69 6.91
CA ASP A 102 19.93 -13.96 7.63
C ASP A 102 19.94 -13.22 8.97
N ILE A 103 18.85 -12.50 9.23
CA ILE A 103 18.58 -11.84 10.51
C ILE A 103 17.16 -12.22 10.93
N VAL A 104 17.02 -12.89 12.07
CA VAL A 104 15.72 -13.05 12.71
C VAL A 104 15.39 -11.79 13.49
N VAL A 105 14.22 -11.21 13.24
CA VAL A 105 13.66 -10.09 13.99
C VAL A 105 12.50 -10.60 14.82
N ASP A 106 12.57 -10.40 16.13
CA ASP A 106 11.53 -10.89 17.04
C ASP A 106 10.20 -10.14 16.87
N LYS A 107 9.13 -10.69 17.44
CA LYS A 107 7.79 -10.04 17.44
C LYS A 107 7.75 -8.61 18.01
N ASN A 108 8.73 -8.22 18.82
CA ASN A 108 8.85 -6.87 19.38
C ASN A 108 9.65 -5.92 18.46
N GLY A 109 10.21 -6.42 17.36
CA GLY A 109 11.03 -5.67 16.42
C GLY A 109 12.50 -5.59 16.82
N ARG A 110 13.01 -6.51 17.64
CA ARG A 110 14.43 -6.59 17.97
C ARG A 110 15.14 -7.49 16.96
N ALA A 111 16.13 -6.94 16.25
CA ALA A 111 16.98 -7.71 15.36
C ALA A 111 17.97 -8.58 16.17
N GLY A 112 18.11 -9.83 15.75
CA GLY A 112 19.12 -10.76 16.23
C GLY A 112 20.49 -10.53 15.60
N ALA A 113 21.36 -11.53 15.70
CA ALA A 113 22.67 -11.49 15.06
C ALA A 113 22.52 -11.56 13.52
N VAL A 114 23.45 -10.92 12.82
CA VAL A 114 23.62 -11.11 11.37
C VAL A 114 24.36 -12.42 11.15
N ILE A 115 23.72 -13.37 10.47
CA ILE A 115 24.28 -14.70 10.16
C ILE A 115 24.53 -14.77 8.66
N GLU A 116 25.67 -15.32 8.23
CA GLU A 116 25.88 -15.63 6.81
C GLU A 116 25.01 -16.81 6.43
N ALA A 117 24.25 -16.66 5.34
CA ALA A 117 23.36 -17.72 4.90
C ALA A 117 24.18 -18.92 4.39
N THR A 118 23.86 -20.11 4.89
CA THR A 118 24.52 -21.37 4.49
C THR A 118 23.87 -21.99 3.25
N ASP A 119 22.63 -21.60 2.96
CA ASP A 119 21.90 -22.07 1.80
C ASP A 119 22.53 -21.58 0.50
N THR A 120 22.71 -22.47 -0.47
CA THR A 120 23.28 -22.11 -1.77
C THR A 120 22.27 -21.53 -2.75
N ALA A 121 20.97 -21.71 -2.48
CA ALA A 121 19.85 -21.27 -3.31
C ALA A 121 18.65 -20.87 -2.45
N LEU A 122 17.77 -20.05 -3.03
CA LEU A 122 16.47 -19.76 -2.43
C LEU A 122 15.51 -20.94 -2.63
N THR A 123 14.57 -21.12 -1.71
CA THR A 123 13.39 -21.95 -1.98
C THR A 123 12.51 -21.27 -3.04
N ASP A 124 11.58 -22.01 -3.66
CA ASP A 124 10.68 -21.46 -4.66
C ASP A 124 9.85 -20.28 -4.13
N ASP A 125 9.26 -20.42 -2.93
CA ASP A 125 8.53 -19.33 -2.24
C ASP A 125 9.40 -18.08 -2.05
N GLN A 126 10.64 -18.25 -1.59
CA GLN A 126 11.58 -17.16 -1.37
C GLN A 126 11.95 -16.45 -2.68
N ALA A 127 12.21 -17.22 -3.74
CA ALA A 127 12.51 -16.68 -5.06
C ALA A 127 11.32 -15.90 -5.62
N VAL A 128 10.11 -16.44 -5.49
CA VAL A 128 8.88 -15.79 -5.95
C VAL A 128 8.61 -14.48 -5.20
N ARG A 129 8.76 -14.43 -3.86
CA ARG A 129 8.63 -13.17 -3.10
C ARG A 129 9.59 -12.10 -3.58
N TYR A 130 10.83 -12.48 -3.89
CA TYR A 130 11.83 -11.59 -4.46
C TYR A 130 11.41 -11.07 -5.85
N PHE A 131 10.94 -11.95 -6.73
CA PHE A 131 10.47 -11.56 -8.06
C PHE A 131 9.23 -10.65 -7.95
N ALA A 132 8.26 -10.96 -7.10
CA ALA A 132 7.06 -10.16 -6.90
C ALA A 132 7.42 -8.72 -6.48
N ARG A 133 8.33 -8.58 -5.51
CA ARG A 133 8.85 -7.27 -5.08
C ARG A 133 9.44 -6.47 -6.25
N ASN A 134 10.26 -7.11 -7.08
CA ASN A 134 10.94 -6.45 -8.19
C ASN A 134 10.00 -6.14 -9.36
N THR A 135 9.02 -7.00 -9.63
CA THR A 135 7.95 -6.78 -10.60
C THR A 135 7.15 -5.53 -10.23
N ALA A 136 6.72 -5.41 -8.97
CA ALA A 136 6.05 -4.22 -8.45
C ALA A 136 6.94 -2.97 -8.52
N ALA A 137 8.21 -3.07 -8.13
CA ALA A 137 9.17 -1.96 -8.17
C ALA A 137 9.35 -1.40 -9.60
N SER A 138 9.35 -2.28 -10.59
CA SER A 138 9.42 -1.92 -12.02
C SER A 138 8.11 -1.29 -12.53
N GLY A 139 6.98 -1.65 -11.91
CA GLY A 139 5.63 -1.21 -12.27
C GLY A 139 5.13 0.09 -11.63
N ILE A 140 5.92 0.74 -10.76
CA ILE A 140 5.48 1.91 -9.97
C ILE A 140 4.98 3.10 -10.81
N GLY A 141 5.51 3.25 -12.04
CA GLY A 141 5.13 4.32 -12.94
C GLY A 141 5.83 5.66 -12.66
N ALA A 142 5.31 6.73 -13.28
CA ALA A 142 5.98 8.03 -13.35
C ALA A 142 5.82 8.88 -12.09
N LEU A 143 4.66 8.80 -11.41
CA LEU A 143 4.43 9.55 -10.18
C LEU A 143 5.21 8.89 -9.03
N ARG A 144 6.21 9.59 -8.51
CA ARG A 144 7.01 9.15 -7.36
C ARG A 144 7.04 10.24 -6.32
N CYS A 145 6.42 9.97 -5.18
CA CYS A 145 6.24 10.95 -4.09
C CYS A 145 7.35 10.91 -3.04
N ALA A 146 8.21 9.89 -3.10
CA ALA A 146 9.37 9.76 -2.23
C ALA A 146 10.61 9.36 -3.04
N ALA A 147 11.78 9.79 -2.55
CA ALA A 147 13.05 9.36 -3.11
C ALA A 147 13.29 7.85 -2.90
N ARG A 148 12.67 7.28 -1.86
CA ARG A 148 12.80 5.87 -1.49
C ARG A 148 11.45 5.27 -1.17
N TYR A 149 11.32 4.00 -1.48
CA TYR A 149 10.14 3.21 -1.19
C TYR A 149 10.57 1.97 -0.41
N ASN A 150 9.94 1.73 0.73
CA ASN A 150 10.03 0.44 1.39
C ASN A 150 9.05 -0.51 0.69
N ALA A 151 9.42 -1.79 0.59
CA ALA A 151 8.60 -2.78 -0.08
C ALA A 151 8.13 -3.84 0.93
N VAL A 152 6.85 -4.18 0.85
CA VAL A 152 6.23 -5.26 1.62
C VAL A 152 5.59 -6.24 0.64
N VAL A 153 5.77 -7.54 0.86
CA VAL A 153 5.21 -8.63 0.05
C VAL A 153 4.42 -9.57 0.97
N LEU A 154 3.13 -9.69 0.73
CA LEU A 154 2.23 -10.62 1.44
C LEU A 154 1.52 -11.51 0.41
N ASP A 155 1.04 -12.65 0.88
CA ASP A 155 0.17 -13.52 0.10
C ASP A 155 -1.15 -12.75 -0.18
N ASP A 156 -1.70 -12.90 -1.39
CA ASP A 156 -3.02 -12.35 -1.69
C ASP A 156 -4.11 -13.23 -1.03
N PRO A 157 -4.96 -12.70 -0.13
CA PRO A 157 -6.00 -13.51 0.49
C PRO A 157 -7.09 -13.95 -0.48
N ASP A 158 -7.21 -13.29 -1.64
CA ASP A 158 -8.28 -13.49 -2.60
C ASP A 158 -7.82 -14.23 -3.88
N SER A 159 -6.53 -14.60 -3.97
CA SER A 159 -5.95 -15.35 -5.11
C SER A 159 -4.75 -16.23 -4.71
N ASP A 160 -4.13 -16.93 -5.66
CA ASP A 160 -2.83 -17.61 -5.47
C ASP A 160 -1.63 -16.68 -5.74
N GLY A 161 -1.90 -15.40 -6.01
CA GLY A 161 -0.92 -14.37 -6.28
C GLY A 161 -0.36 -13.69 -5.04
N TRP A 162 0.24 -12.53 -5.27
CA TRP A 162 0.95 -11.75 -4.27
C TRP A 162 0.45 -10.32 -4.25
N LEU A 163 0.31 -9.79 -3.04
CA LEU A 163 0.15 -8.37 -2.83
C LEU A 163 1.48 -7.75 -2.47
N VAL A 164 1.87 -6.72 -3.22
CA VAL A 164 3.08 -5.95 -2.96
C VAL A 164 2.71 -4.50 -2.68
N TRP A 165 3.24 -3.95 -1.59
CA TRP A 165 3.14 -2.52 -1.31
C TRP A 165 4.48 -1.85 -1.53
N LEU A 166 4.45 -0.71 -2.21
CA LEU A 166 5.55 0.24 -2.22
C LEU A 166 5.13 1.43 -1.37
N LEU A 167 5.74 1.51 -0.19
CA LEU A 167 5.45 2.50 0.83
C LEU A 167 6.39 3.70 0.67
N ALA A 168 5.84 4.87 0.38
CA ALA A 168 6.59 6.12 0.35
C ALA A 168 7.27 6.31 1.71
N SER A 169 8.61 6.45 1.70
CA SER A 169 9.42 6.43 2.92
C SER A 169 10.26 7.70 3.06
N THR A 170 10.62 8.03 4.30
CA THR A 170 11.42 9.20 4.64
C THR A 170 12.30 8.89 5.85
N THR A 171 13.48 9.53 5.90
CA THR A 171 14.34 9.55 7.09
C THR A 171 14.13 10.80 7.95
N ASP A 172 13.36 11.78 7.46
CA ASP A 172 12.96 12.95 8.27
C ASP A 172 11.86 12.54 9.27
N ALA A 173 12.21 12.54 10.56
CA ALA A 173 11.32 12.15 11.66
C ALA A 173 10.10 13.07 11.84
N ASN A 174 10.09 14.25 11.22
CA ASN A 174 8.96 15.17 11.25
C ASN A 174 8.03 15.01 10.04
N LYS A 175 8.43 14.23 9.04
CA LYS A 175 7.67 14.05 7.81
C LYS A 175 6.90 12.74 7.87
N VAL A 176 5.60 12.78 7.56
CA VAL A 176 4.76 11.59 7.42
C VAL A 176 4.20 11.54 6.01
N PRO A 177 4.68 10.62 5.14
CA PRO A 177 4.13 10.44 3.81
C PRO A 177 2.73 9.84 3.91
N MET A 178 1.70 10.69 3.83
CA MET A 178 0.30 10.25 3.87
C MET A 178 -0.19 9.75 2.50
N GLY A 179 0.45 10.20 1.43
CA GLY A 179 0.15 9.79 0.06
C GLY A 179 1.37 9.26 -0.68
N GLY A 180 1.12 8.76 -1.90
CA GLY A 180 2.14 8.27 -2.79
C GLY A 180 2.53 6.81 -2.56
N HIS A 181 1.73 6.08 -1.78
CA HIS A 181 1.82 4.63 -1.59
C HIS A 181 1.11 3.89 -2.72
N TYR A 182 1.57 2.68 -3.02
CA TYR A 182 1.00 1.83 -4.05
C TYR A 182 0.75 0.42 -3.53
N ARG A 183 -0.30 -0.23 -4.03
CA ARG A 183 -0.54 -1.67 -3.93
C ARG A 183 -0.51 -2.27 -5.32
N PHE A 184 0.09 -3.45 -5.45
CA PHE A 184 0.20 -4.20 -6.69
C PHE A 184 -0.30 -5.61 -6.45
N HIS A 185 -1.08 -6.14 -7.40
CA HIS A 185 -1.35 -7.57 -7.50
C HIS A 185 -0.37 -8.15 -8.52
N VAL A 186 0.29 -9.22 -8.13
CA VAL A 186 1.31 -9.89 -8.93
C VAL A 186 0.95 -11.37 -9.01
N SER A 187 1.10 -11.95 -10.19
CA SER A 187 0.82 -13.37 -10.45
C SER A 187 1.55 -14.31 -9.49
N ALA A 188 1.03 -15.52 -9.31
CA ALA A 188 1.58 -16.55 -8.43
C ALA A 188 3.09 -16.82 -8.60
N ASP A 189 3.63 -16.67 -9.82
CA ASP A 189 5.06 -16.84 -10.11
C ASP A 189 5.93 -15.60 -9.79
N GLY A 190 5.32 -14.52 -9.34
CA GLY A 190 5.95 -13.26 -8.98
C GLY A 190 6.41 -12.40 -10.17
N ARG A 191 6.04 -12.74 -11.41
CA ARG A 191 6.67 -12.16 -12.62
C ARG A 191 5.75 -11.27 -13.44
N THR A 192 4.44 -11.36 -13.25
CA THR A 192 3.48 -10.58 -14.03
C THR A 192 2.78 -9.59 -13.12
N LEU A 193 2.83 -8.31 -13.50
CA LEU A 193 2.02 -7.29 -12.84
C LEU A 193 0.59 -7.37 -13.38
N GLU A 194 -0.36 -7.72 -12.52
CA GLU A 194 -1.76 -7.92 -12.89
C GLU A 194 -2.58 -6.65 -12.66
N LYS A 195 -2.31 -5.94 -11.57
CA LYS A 195 -3.04 -4.73 -11.19
C LYS A 195 -2.15 -3.79 -10.40
N ARG A 196 -2.30 -2.48 -10.66
CA ARG A 196 -1.62 -1.40 -9.93
C ARG A 196 -2.65 -0.44 -9.37
N GLU A 197 -2.52 -0.15 -8.08
CA GLU A 197 -3.42 0.73 -7.34
C GLU A 197 -2.63 1.85 -6.67
N GLN A 198 -3.00 3.09 -6.98
CA GLN A 198 -2.47 4.28 -6.32
C GLN A 198 -3.35 4.59 -5.12
N LEU A 199 -2.79 4.47 -3.91
CA LEU A 199 -3.59 4.49 -2.67
C LEU A 199 -3.90 5.91 -2.16
N SER A 200 -3.62 6.93 -2.98
CA SER A 200 -3.98 8.34 -2.75
C SER A 200 -4.13 9.07 -4.08
N GLY A 201 -4.82 10.22 -4.10
CA GLY A 201 -4.94 11.03 -5.33
C GLY A 201 -3.62 11.61 -5.85
N GLY A 202 -2.58 11.65 -5.02
CA GLY A 202 -1.26 12.17 -5.35
C GLY A 202 -0.30 12.16 -4.16
N CYS A 203 0.77 12.95 -4.27
CA CYS A 203 1.75 13.11 -3.20
C CYS A 203 1.18 13.98 -2.08
N LEU A 204 1.21 13.46 -0.86
CA LEU A 204 0.75 14.17 0.33
C LEU A 204 1.68 13.85 1.49
N ASP A 205 2.27 14.88 2.05
CA ASP A 205 3.15 14.79 3.20
C ASP A 205 2.61 15.68 4.32
N LEU A 206 2.57 15.14 5.54
CA LEU A 206 2.33 15.95 6.73
C LEU A 206 3.67 16.29 7.38
N ASP A 207 3.87 17.57 7.67
CA ASP A 207 5.01 18.05 8.45
C ASP A 207 4.58 18.33 9.90
N ARG A 208 5.07 17.49 10.82
CA ARG A 208 4.75 17.59 12.25
C ARG A 208 5.23 18.89 12.88
N ARG A 209 6.22 19.57 12.30
CA ARG A 209 6.68 20.89 12.78
C ARG A 209 5.57 21.94 12.69
N GLN A 210 4.68 21.81 11.71
CA GLN A 210 3.55 22.73 11.54
C GLN A 210 2.52 22.58 12.66
N ALA A 211 2.40 21.38 13.27
CA ALA A 211 1.48 21.11 14.36
C ALA A 211 2.01 21.50 15.75
N GLN A 212 3.32 21.80 15.88
CA GLN A 212 3.98 22.07 17.17
C GLN A 212 3.88 23.53 17.65
N GLN A 213 3.08 24.37 16.98
CA GLN A 213 2.83 25.75 17.41
C GLN A 213 1.88 25.83 18.62
N GLY A 214 2.28 25.25 19.76
CA GLY A 214 1.65 25.49 21.07
C GLY A 214 0.92 24.32 21.73
N GLY A 215 0.99 23.09 21.17
CA GLY A 215 0.33 21.91 21.77
C GLY A 215 0.98 20.59 21.41
N GLN A 216 0.60 19.53 22.14
CA GLN A 216 1.00 18.16 21.82
C GLN A 216 0.15 17.63 20.66
N THR A 217 0.79 17.08 19.61
CA THR A 217 0.07 16.39 18.53
C THR A 217 -0.62 15.14 19.07
N VAL A 218 -1.95 15.13 19.08
CA VAL A 218 -2.77 13.99 19.55
C VAL A 218 -3.32 13.12 18.41
N GLY A 219 -3.10 13.52 17.16
CA GLY A 219 -3.53 12.76 15.97
C GLY A 219 -3.12 13.46 14.68
N LEU A 220 -3.19 12.72 13.59
CA LEU A 220 -2.97 13.21 12.23
C LEU A 220 -4.30 13.19 11.47
N MET A 221 -4.47 14.05 10.47
CA MET A 221 -5.68 14.09 9.66
C MET A 221 -5.34 14.09 8.18
N THR A 222 -6.11 13.33 7.40
CA THR A 222 -5.98 13.26 5.93
C THR A 222 -7.33 13.02 5.28
N ASN A 223 -7.41 13.20 3.96
CA ASN A 223 -8.52 12.77 3.13
C ASN A 223 -8.10 11.62 2.21
N VAL A 224 -9.01 10.68 1.98
CA VAL A 224 -8.87 9.64 0.96
C VAL A 224 -10.00 9.80 -0.04
N ILE A 225 -9.63 9.98 -1.32
CA ILE A 225 -10.58 10.19 -2.43
C ILE A 225 -10.67 8.98 -3.36
N VAL A 226 -9.75 8.03 -3.22
CA VAL A 226 -9.66 6.83 -4.07
C VAL A 226 -10.49 5.66 -3.51
N ALA A 227 -10.98 5.78 -2.28
CA ALA A 227 -11.75 4.76 -1.58
C ALA A 227 -12.81 5.41 -0.66
N PRO A 228 -13.94 4.74 -0.39
CA PRO A 228 -15.01 5.22 0.50
C PRO A 228 -14.69 5.08 2.01
N GLN A 229 -13.53 4.51 2.35
CA GLN A 229 -13.11 4.26 3.73
C GLN A 229 -11.57 4.27 3.84
N PRO A 230 -10.99 4.26 5.06
CA PRO A 230 -9.55 4.15 5.23
C PRO A 230 -9.00 2.85 4.63
N LEU A 231 -7.83 2.97 4.02
CA LEU A 231 -7.02 1.87 3.49
C LEU A 231 -5.95 1.40 4.50
N GLU A 232 -5.38 0.24 4.25
CA GLU A 232 -4.37 -0.44 5.06
C GLU A 232 -3.11 0.41 5.31
N VAL A 233 -2.77 1.32 4.39
CA VAL A 233 -1.66 2.26 4.58
C VAL A 233 -1.90 3.26 5.72
N HIS A 234 -3.14 3.59 6.03
CA HIS A 234 -3.46 4.45 7.18
C HIS A 234 -3.25 3.70 8.50
N VAL A 235 -3.54 2.40 8.52
CA VAL A 235 -3.25 1.53 9.66
C VAL A 235 -1.74 1.42 9.87
N PHE A 236 -0.99 1.15 8.79
CA PHE A 236 0.47 1.14 8.80
C PHE A 236 1.05 2.44 9.36
N LEU A 237 0.62 3.59 8.83
CA LEU A 237 1.12 4.90 9.27
C LEU A 237 0.72 5.22 10.71
N SER A 238 -0.47 4.80 11.16
CA SER A 238 -0.89 4.97 12.55
C SER A 238 0.04 4.20 13.50
N LEU A 239 0.35 2.94 13.18
CA LEU A 239 1.27 2.09 13.95
C LEU A 239 2.70 2.64 13.93
N LEU A 240 3.20 3.03 12.76
CA LEU A 240 4.54 3.58 12.58
C LEU A 240 4.76 4.86 13.40
N ASN A 241 3.77 5.77 13.37
CA ASN A 241 3.87 7.07 14.03
C ASN A 241 3.37 7.05 15.48
N ARG A 242 2.76 5.94 15.93
CA ARG A 242 2.13 5.81 17.26
C ARG A 242 1.12 6.92 17.53
N LEU A 243 0.38 7.30 16.49
CA LEU A 243 -0.63 8.35 16.54
C LEU A 243 -1.90 7.86 15.84
N PRO A 244 -3.09 8.22 16.34
CA PRO A 244 -4.32 7.98 15.59
C PRO A 244 -4.31 8.81 14.30
N ILE A 245 -4.86 8.24 13.24
CA ILE A 245 -5.08 8.95 11.97
C ILE A 245 -6.58 9.09 11.75
N TYR A 246 -7.02 10.33 11.63
CA TYR A 246 -8.38 10.68 11.25
C TYR A 246 -8.46 10.82 9.73
N VAL A 247 -9.34 10.04 9.11
CA VAL A 247 -9.44 9.97 7.65
C VAL A 247 -10.83 10.42 7.23
N MET A 248 -10.89 11.47 6.42
CA MET A 248 -12.11 11.85 5.72
C MET A 248 -12.22 11.00 4.44
N ALA A 249 -13.30 10.23 4.31
CA ALA A 249 -13.61 9.45 3.12
C ALA A 249 -15.07 9.72 2.73
N GLY A 250 -15.28 10.46 1.64
CA GLY A 250 -16.59 11.04 1.34
C GLY A 250 -17.02 12.03 2.43
N ASP A 251 -18.25 11.87 2.94
CA ASP A 251 -18.85 12.65 4.03
C ASP A 251 -18.55 12.07 5.42
N LYS A 252 -17.85 10.93 5.49
CA LYS A 252 -17.57 10.23 6.73
C LYS A 252 -16.19 10.56 7.28
N LEU A 253 -16.14 10.73 8.60
CA LEU A 253 -14.91 10.80 9.36
C LEU A 253 -14.63 9.45 10.02
N TRP A 254 -13.44 8.93 9.82
CA TRP A 254 -12.98 7.67 10.40
C TRP A 254 -11.80 7.90 11.34
N ALA A 255 -11.72 7.15 12.42
CA ALA A 255 -10.57 7.07 13.29
C ALA A 255 -9.85 5.73 13.07
N VAL A 256 -8.58 5.80 12.69
CA VAL A 256 -7.65 4.68 12.60
C VAL A 256 -6.72 4.75 13.81
N GLN A 257 -6.78 3.74 14.68
CA GLN A 257 -6.02 3.66 15.91
C GLN A 257 -5.29 2.32 15.96
N GLY A 258 -4.03 2.32 15.50
CA GLY A 258 -3.33 1.06 15.23
C GLY A 258 -4.11 0.22 14.22
N GLY A 259 -4.31 -1.07 14.53
CA GLY A 259 -5.06 -2.00 13.69
C GLY A 259 -6.59 -1.85 13.71
N VAL A 260 -7.15 -0.87 14.44
CA VAL A 260 -8.61 -0.71 14.59
C VAL A 260 -9.10 0.51 13.83
N ILE A 261 -10.16 0.34 13.04
CA ILE A 261 -10.82 1.40 12.27
C ILE A 261 -12.26 1.56 12.77
N ARG A 262 -12.68 2.79 13.05
CA ARG A 262 -14.05 3.11 13.49
C ARG A 262 -14.56 4.38 12.82
N GLU A 263 -15.83 4.40 12.44
CA GLU A 263 -16.51 5.63 12.04
C GLU A 263 -16.67 6.53 13.28
N VAL A 264 -16.36 7.82 13.14
CA VAL A 264 -16.52 8.82 14.18
C VAL A 264 -17.92 9.42 14.06
N ASP A 265 -18.75 9.17 15.07
CA ASP A 265 -20.07 9.79 15.18
C ASP A 265 -19.92 11.29 15.46
N THR A 266 -20.08 12.11 14.42
CA THR A 266 -20.03 13.58 14.50
C THR A 266 -21.35 14.19 14.94
N SER A 267 -22.44 13.40 15.01
CA SER A 267 -23.78 13.88 15.38
C SER A 267 -23.93 14.17 16.88
N LYS A 268 -23.07 13.58 17.72
CA LYS A 268 -23.10 13.74 19.19
C LYS A 268 -22.34 14.95 19.73
N ARG A 269 -21.81 15.84 18.86
CA ARG A 269 -21.03 17.02 19.26
C ARG A 269 -21.68 18.37 18.93
N ARG A 270 -22.99 18.40 18.63
CA ARG A 270 -23.76 19.64 18.53
C ARG A 270 -24.62 19.83 19.76
#